data_AF-A0A9E6UFL6-F1
#
_entry.id   AF-A0A9E6UFL6-F1
#
_cell.length_a   1.000
_cell.length_b   1.000
_cell.length_c   1.000
_cell.angle_alpha   90.00
_cell.angle_beta   90.00
_cell.angle_gamma   90.00
#
_symmetry.space_group_name_H-M   'P 1'
#
loop_
_entity.id
_entity.type
_entity.pdbx_description
1 polymer ?
#
loop_
_entity_poly.entity_id
_entity_poly.type
_entity_poly.pdbx_seq_one_letter_code
_entity_poly.pdbx_strand_id
1 'polypeptide(L)'
;MDAATIRQVGIEFDRLDTSSECERLEEVRSTVATLEAASARAEERFEALSNAIRDGGKPKGAEIADALLAGSTATFAETTVEAMEAERASIRQGIVELRRRLDDADRERQAIERDAKHKAGIAAKPLIDDLSLQAGEAVQKLASIYAAMAAVNISTGAGAIERSAVGEIIKTSEWPHKIAQYHRDLEVPADVAAVLRRLDGKSEALKLRFVETVSMP
;
A
#
# COMPACT_ATOMS: atom_id res chain seq x y z
N MET A 1 -23.27 4.26 12.84
CA MET A 1 -22.77 5.26 11.88
C MET A 1 -23.88 6.24 11.59
N ASP A 2 -23.64 7.51 11.86
CA ASP A 2 -24.64 8.55 11.67
C ASP A 2 -24.81 8.90 10.18
N ALA A 3 -26.06 8.87 9.70
CA ALA A 3 -26.38 9.25 8.34
C ALA A 3 -26.04 10.72 8.05
N ALA A 4 -25.98 11.59 9.07
CA ALA A 4 -25.52 12.96 8.89
C ALA A 4 -24.01 13.03 8.61
N THR A 5 -23.18 12.26 9.31
CA THR A 5 -21.71 12.17 9.06
C THR A 5 -21.41 11.71 7.64
N ILE A 6 -22.10 10.68 7.15
CA ILE A 6 -21.92 10.19 5.78
C ILE A 6 -22.26 11.28 4.76
N ARG A 7 -23.39 11.97 4.94
CA ARG A 7 -23.79 13.06 4.04
C ARG A 7 -22.80 14.22 4.07
N GLN A 8 -22.32 14.60 5.26
CA GLN A 8 -21.36 15.69 5.40
C GLN A 8 -20.04 15.36 4.70
N VAL A 9 -19.50 14.15 4.90
CA VAL A 9 -18.27 13.72 4.21
C VAL A 9 -18.49 13.61 2.69
N GLY A 10 -19.66 13.16 2.24
CA GLY A 10 -20.03 13.19 0.82
C GLY A 10 -19.97 14.60 0.23
N ILE A 11 -20.53 15.59 0.92
CA ILE A 11 -20.46 17.01 0.51
C ILE A 11 -19.01 17.51 0.47
N GLU A 12 -18.17 17.13 1.43
CA GLU A 12 -16.75 17.52 1.43
C GLU A 12 -15.98 16.86 0.27
N PHE A 13 -16.29 15.61 -0.08
CA PHE A 13 -15.74 14.97 -1.28
C PHE A 13 -16.18 15.64 -2.57
N ASP A 14 -17.45 16.05 -2.69
CA ASP A 14 -17.95 16.78 -3.85
C ASP A 14 -17.26 18.16 -4.01
N ARG A 15 -16.73 18.72 -2.93
CA ARG A 15 -15.98 19.99 -2.90
C ARG A 15 -14.48 19.82 -3.11
N LEU A 16 -13.96 18.60 -3.08
CA LEU A 16 -12.53 18.36 -3.29
C LEU A 16 -12.18 18.70 -4.72
N ASP A 17 -11.41 19.77 -4.89
CA ASP A 17 -10.80 20.11 -6.16
C ASP A 17 -9.43 19.45 -6.27
N THR A 18 -9.32 18.49 -7.19
CA THR A 18 -8.07 17.81 -7.55
C THR A 18 -7.61 18.16 -8.97
N SER A 19 -8.15 19.25 -9.57
CA SER A 19 -7.83 19.67 -10.93
C SER A 19 -6.33 19.91 -11.12
N SER A 20 -5.69 20.59 -10.16
CA SER A 20 -4.24 20.84 -10.19
C SER A 20 -3.41 19.54 -10.14
N GLU A 21 -3.81 18.56 -9.32
CA GLU A 21 -3.15 17.25 -9.31
C GLU A 21 -3.34 16.49 -10.63
N CYS A 22 -4.53 16.57 -11.23
CA CYS A 22 -4.81 15.98 -12.53
C CYS A 22 -3.95 16.61 -13.64
N GLU A 23 -3.83 17.94 -13.66
CA GLU A 23 -2.97 18.67 -14.62
C GLU A 23 -1.51 18.25 -14.47
N ARG A 24 -0.99 18.26 -13.25
CA ARG A 24 0.40 17.84 -12.96
C ARG A 24 0.65 16.38 -13.32
N LEU A 25 -0.31 15.48 -13.08
CA LEU A 25 -0.18 14.08 -13.49
C LEU A 25 -0.12 13.94 -15.01
N GLU A 26 -0.86 14.76 -15.76
CA GLU A 26 -0.82 14.74 -17.22
C GLU A 26 0.51 15.28 -17.76
N GLU A 27 1.06 16.32 -17.14
CA GLU A 27 2.42 16.81 -17.44
C GLU A 27 3.48 15.73 -17.20
N VAL A 28 3.40 15.02 -16.08
CA VAL A 28 4.29 13.90 -15.76
C VAL A 28 4.14 12.77 -16.80
N ARG A 29 2.91 12.42 -17.19
CA ARG A 29 2.66 11.40 -18.24
C ARG A 29 3.29 11.77 -19.58
N SER A 30 3.10 13.03 -20.01
CA SER A 30 3.73 13.56 -21.24
C SER A 30 5.26 13.48 -21.17
N THR A 31 5.82 13.83 -20.00
CA THR A 31 7.26 13.75 -19.75
C THR A 31 7.77 12.31 -19.82
N VAL A 32 7.09 11.36 -19.18
CA VAL A 32 7.42 9.93 -19.23
C VAL A 32 7.39 9.41 -20.67
N ALA A 33 6.32 9.70 -21.43
CA ALA A 33 6.22 9.28 -22.83
C ALA A 33 7.38 9.82 -23.69
N THR A 34 7.79 11.07 -23.45
CA THR A 34 8.94 11.69 -24.13
C THR A 34 10.26 11.00 -23.77
N LEU A 35 10.46 10.69 -22.48
CA LEU A 35 11.65 10.01 -21.97
C LEU A 35 11.75 8.56 -22.48
N GLU A 36 10.64 7.82 -22.51
CA GLU A 36 10.57 6.46 -23.05
C GLU A 36 10.91 6.45 -24.54
N ALA A 37 10.34 7.36 -25.33
CA ALA A 37 10.66 7.50 -26.76
C ALA A 37 12.12 7.90 -27.00
N ALA A 38 12.71 8.73 -26.13
CA ALA A 38 14.14 9.05 -26.18
C ALA A 38 15.01 7.83 -25.82
N SER A 39 14.62 7.06 -24.81
CA SER A 39 15.34 5.84 -24.39
C SER A 39 15.33 4.79 -25.49
N ALA A 40 14.18 4.55 -26.13
CA ALA A 40 14.07 3.60 -27.23
C ALA A 40 14.97 3.98 -28.42
N ARG A 41 14.99 5.27 -28.81
CA ARG A 41 15.89 5.76 -29.86
C ARG A 41 17.37 5.63 -29.49
N ALA A 42 17.71 5.88 -28.22
CA ALA A 42 19.07 5.74 -27.73
C ALA A 42 19.52 4.27 -27.73
N GLU A 43 18.65 3.34 -27.31
CA GLU A 43 18.90 1.90 -27.34
C GLU A 43 19.05 1.38 -28.77
N GLU A 44 18.18 1.79 -29.70
CA GLU A 44 18.29 1.46 -31.13
C GLU A 44 19.63 1.94 -31.73
N ARG A 45 20.04 3.18 -31.44
CA ARG A 45 21.33 3.71 -31.90
C ARG A 45 22.51 2.99 -31.27
N PHE A 46 22.41 2.63 -29.98
CA PHE A 46 23.44 1.88 -29.28
C PHE A 46 23.64 0.48 -29.90
N GLU A 47 22.55 -0.21 -30.25
CA GLU A 47 22.59 -1.50 -30.93
C GLU A 47 23.17 -1.37 -32.34
N ALA A 48 22.74 -0.37 -33.11
CA ALA A 48 23.26 -0.09 -34.45
C ALA A 48 24.78 0.15 -34.43
N LEU A 49 25.29 0.96 -33.49
CA LEU A 49 26.72 1.18 -33.31
C LEU A 49 27.46 -0.09 -32.86
N SER A 50 26.87 -0.86 -31.95
CA SER A 50 27.48 -2.11 -31.49
C SER A 50 27.63 -3.12 -32.62
N ASN A 51 26.63 -3.20 -33.51
CA ASN A 51 26.69 -4.02 -34.72
C ASN A 51 27.75 -3.49 -35.71
N ALA A 52 27.78 -2.18 -35.98
CA ALA A 52 28.76 -1.58 -36.89
C ALA A 52 30.22 -1.75 -36.41
N ILE A 53 30.46 -1.64 -35.10
CA ILE A 53 31.78 -1.89 -34.49
C ILE A 53 32.14 -3.38 -34.63
N ARG A 54 31.22 -4.30 -34.32
CA ARG A 54 31.45 -5.75 -34.47
C ARG A 54 31.79 -6.13 -35.92
N ASP A 55 31.15 -5.47 -36.88
CA ASP A 55 31.36 -5.72 -38.31
C ASP A 55 32.64 -5.03 -38.85
N GLY A 56 33.46 -4.47 -37.94
CA GLY A 56 34.81 -3.97 -38.22
C GLY A 56 34.89 -2.49 -38.56
N GLY A 57 33.83 -1.71 -38.34
CA GLY A 57 33.80 -0.25 -38.55
C GLY A 57 34.07 0.19 -39.99
N LYS A 58 33.98 -0.73 -40.95
CA LYS A 58 34.21 -0.47 -42.38
C LYS A 58 32.88 -0.35 -43.11
N PRO A 59 32.76 0.55 -44.11
CA PRO A 59 31.62 0.50 -45.02
C PRO A 59 31.59 -0.89 -45.68
N LYS A 60 30.40 -1.48 -45.84
CA LYS A 60 30.28 -2.80 -46.45
C LYS A 60 30.85 -2.71 -47.87
N GLY A 61 31.69 -3.66 -48.27
CA GLY A 61 32.36 -3.62 -49.58
C GLY A 61 31.39 -3.44 -50.77
N ALA A 62 30.15 -3.90 -50.62
CA ALA A 62 29.07 -3.67 -51.59
C ALA A 62 28.66 -2.19 -51.70
N GLU A 63 28.54 -1.47 -50.58
CA GLU A 63 28.19 -0.03 -50.56
C GLU A 63 29.31 0.84 -51.16
N ILE A 64 30.56 0.44 -50.96
CA ILE A 64 31.73 1.07 -51.59
C ILE A 64 31.73 0.79 -53.09
N ALA A 65 31.47 -0.46 -53.49
CA ALA A 65 31.40 -0.85 -54.90
C ALA A 65 30.28 -0.09 -55.64
N ASP A 66 29.09 0.03 -55.05
CA ASP A 66 27.97 0.76 -55.63
C ASP A 66 28.27 2.28 -55.75
N ALA A 67 28.90 2.89 -54.74
CA ALA A 67 29.30 4.29 -54.78
C ALA A 67 30.40 4.59 -55.82
N LEU A 68 31.35 3.67 -55.99
CA LEU A 68 32.39 3.75 -57.02
C LEU A 68 31.81 3.54 -58.42
N LEU A 69 30.86 2.60 -58.59
CA LEU A 69 30.13 2.38 -59.85
C LEU A 69 29.24 3.57 -60.23
N ALA A 70 28.71 4.29 -59.22
CA ALA A 70 27.97 5.53 -59.42
C ALA A 70 28.85 6.77 -59.73
N GLY A 71 30.18 6.59 -59.85
CA GLY A 71 31.11 7.66 -60.22
C GLY A 71 31.41 8.66 -59.09
N SER A 72 31.05 8.34 -57.85
CA SER A 72 31.35 9.19 -56.70
C SER A 72 32.79 8.96 -56.23
N THR A 73 33.61 10.02 -56.23
CA THR A 73 34.90 10.03 -55.51
C THR A 73 34.62 10.20 -54.02
N ALA A 74 33.98 9.19 -53.41
CA ALA A 74 33.57 9.28 -52.03
C ALA A 74 34.81 9.37 -51.13
N THR A 75 35.07 10.56 -50.58
CA THR A 75 35.66 10.66 -49.24
C THR A 75 34.66 10.02 -48.30
N PHE A 76 34.82 8.72 -48.05
CA PHE A 76 34.15 8.05 -46.95
C PHE A 76 34.64 8.76 -45.70
N ALA A 77 33.82 9.65 -45.14
CA ALA A 77 34.13 10.28 -43.87
C ALA A 77 34.25 9.15 -42.86
N GLU A 78 35.48 8.76 -42.56
CA GLU A 78 35.83 7.68 -41.66
C GLU A 78 35.26 8.04 -40.29
N THR A 79 34.06 7.55 -39.99
CA THR A 79 33.69 7.38 -38.59
C THR A 79 34.59 6.25 -38.12
N THR A 80 35.72 6.61 -37.54
CA THR A 80 36.69 5.61 -37.05
C THR A 80 36.01 4.73 -36.00
N VAL A 81 36.51 3.50 -35.83
CA VAL A 81 36.04 2.63 -34.75
C VAL A 81 36.10 3.35 -33.40
N GLU A 82 37.16 4.13 -33.17
CA GLU A 82 37.32 4.98 -31.97
C GLU A 82 36.20 6.03 -31.84
N ALA A 83 35.78 6.68 -32.92
CA ALA A 83 34.67 7.62 -32.90
C ALA A 83 33.32 6.92 -32.62
N MET A 84 33.09 5.74 -33.19
CA MET A 84 31.90 4.92 -32.91
C MET A 84 31.88 4.44 -31.46
N GLU A 85 33.03 4.05 -30.90
CA GLU A 85 33.17 3.66 -29.50
C GLU A 85 32.92 4.83 -28.55
N ALA A 86 33.43 6.02 -28.86
CA ALA A 86 33.18 7.24 -28.11
C ALA A 86 31.68 7.63 -28.12
N GLU A 87 31.03 7.56 -29.30
CA GLU A 87 29.59 7.80 -29.42
C GLU A 87 28.79 6.77 -28.61
N ARG A 88 29.14 5.48 -28.71
CA ARG A 88 28.49 4.39 -27.96
C ARG A 88 28.63 4.58 -26.45
N ALA A 89 29.79 5.01 -25.96
CA ALA A 89 30.01 5.31 -24.56
C ALA A 89 29.15 6.50 -24.09
N SER A 90 29.06 7.56 -24.91
CA SER A 90 28.20 8.72 -24.64
C SER A 90 26.72 8.33 -24.60
N ILE A 91 26.24 7.52 -25.55
CA ILE A 91 24.86 7.02 -25.57
C ILE A 91 24.56 6.16 -24.34
N ARG A 92 25.49 5.30 -23.92
CA ARG A 92 25.32 4.51 -22.69
C ARG A 92 25.13 5.41 -21.47
N GLN A 93 25.90 6.48 -21.34
CA GLN A 93 25.72 7.47 -20.28
C GLN A 93 24.36 8.19 -20.42
N GLY A 94 23.97 8.54 -21.64
CA GLY A 94 22.65 9.10 -21.94
C GLY A 94 21.50 8.20 -21.51
N ILE A 95 21.56 6.90 -21.78
CA ILE A 95 20.55 5.91 -21.34
C ILE A 95 20.48 5.84 -19.82
N VAL A 96 21.62 5.85 -19.12
CA VAL A 96 21.64 5.87 -17.64
C VAL A 96 20.95 7.12 -17.09
N GLU A 97 21.22 8.29 -17.67
CA GLU A 97 20.57 9.54 -17.27
C GLU A 97 19.07 9.55 -17.60
N LEU A 98 18.66 9.00 -18.74
CA LEU A 98 17.25 8.85 -19.09
C LEU A 98 16.50 7.96 -18.10
N ARG A 99 17.10 6.83 -17.69
CA ARG A 99 16.54 5.95 -16.65
C ARG A 99 16.41 6.66 -15.31
N ARG A 100 17.44 7.42 -14.90
CA ARG A 100 17.37 8.24 -13.67
C ARG A 100 16.22 9.23 -13.71
N ARG A 101 15.99 9.89 -14.86
CA ARG A 101 14.87 10.84 -15.04
C ARG A 101 13.50 10.15 -15.03
N LEU A 102 13.40 8.93 -15.57
CA LEU A 102 12.19 8.11 -15.46
C LEU A 102 11.87 7.77 -14.00
N ASP A 103 12.88 7.37 -13.22
CA ASP A 103 12.71 7.11 -11.78
C ASP A 103 12.26 8.38 -11.02
N ASP A 104 12.83 9.54 -11.37
CA ASP A 104 12.44 10.82 -10.77
C ASP A 104 10.98 11.18 -11.11
N ALA A 105 10.55 10.98 -12.36
CA ALA A 105 9.17 11.20 -12.79
C ALA A 105 8.18 10.25 -12.07
N ASP A 106 8.56 8.99 -11.84
CA ASP A 106 7.72 8.06 -11.08
C ASP A 106 7.59 8.49 -9.60
N ARG A 107 8.69 8.96 -8.98
CA ARG A 107 8.62 9.52 -7.62
C ARG A 107 7.72 10.74 -7.55
N GLU A 108 7.78 11.62 -8.55
CA GLU A 108 6.90 12.78 -8.63
C GLU A 108 5.42 12.37 -8.76
N ARG A 109 5.11 11.40 -9.64
CA ARG A 109 3.77 10.81 -9.75
C ARG A 109 3.27 10.30 -8.39
N GLN A 110 4.09 9.51 -7.70
CA GLN A 110 3.74 8.96 -6.38
C GLN A 110 3.53 10.06 -5.34
N ALA A 111 4.28 11.15 -5.39
CA ALA A 111 4.11 12.29 -4.50
C ALA A 111 2.76 12.99 -4.76
N ILE A 112 2.42 13.26 -6.02
CA ILE A 112 1.13 13.87 -6.39
C ILE A 112 -0.05 13.00 -5.93
N GLU A 113 0.02 11.69 -6.16
CA GLU A 113 -1.02 10.76 -5.69
C GLU A 113 -1.14 10.74 -4.17
N ARG A 114 0.00 10.81 -3.45
CA ARG A 114 0.01 10.85 -1.98
C ARG A 114 -0.66 12.12 -1.46
N ASP A 115 -0.38 13.27 -2.09
CA ASP A 115 -0.96 14.55 -1.71
C ASP A 115 -2.48 14.56 -1.93
N ALA A 116 -2.95 14.05 -3.08
CA ALA A 116 -4.37 13.90 -3.37
C ALA A 116 -5.07 12.97 -2.36
N LYS A 117 -4.46 11.81 -2.07
CA LYS A 117 -4.95 10.87 -1.05
C LYS A 117 -4.98 11.51 0.34
N HIS A 118 -4.00 12.34 0.67
CA HIS A 118 -3.95 13.05 1.94
C HIS A 118 -5.11 14.05 2.08
N LYS A 119 -5.38 14.86 1.04
CA LYS A 119 -6.54 15.76 1.01
C LYS A 119 -7.86 15.02 1.21
N ALA A 120 -8.05 13.91 0.50
CA ALA A 120 -9.21 13.04 0.68
C ALA A 120 -9.27 12.45 2.10
N GLY A 121 -8.13 12.04 2.66
CA GLY A 121 -8.02 11.54 4.03
C GLY A 121 -8.44 12.56 5.09
N ILE A 122 -8.12 13.84 4.90
CA ILE A 122 -8.57 14.93 5.78
C ILE A 122 -10.10 15.04 5.74
N ALA A 123 -10.69 15.05 4.54
CA ALA A 123 -12.15 15.11 4.37
C ALA A 123 -12.85 13.86 4.94
N ALA A 124 -12.22 12.68 4.84
CA ALA A 124 -12.74 11.42 5.36
C ALA A 124 -12.62 11.27 6.88
N LYS A 125 -11.83 12.12 7.55
CA LYS A 125 -11.50 11.96 8.98
C LYS A 125 -12.72 11.81 9.90
N PRO A 126 -13.80 12.61 9.76
CA PRO A 126 -14.99 12.44 10.60
C PRO A 126 -15.63 11.04 10.50
N LEU A 127 -15.63 10.46 9.29
CA LEU A 127 -16.13 9.10 9.07
C LEU A 127 -15.22 8.04 9.69
N ILE A 128 -13.91 8.21 9.57
CA ILE A 128 -12.91 7.32 10.19
C ILE A 128 -13.04 7.36 11.71
N ASP A 129 -13.22 8.54 12.30
CA ASP A 129 -13.34 8.70 13.75
C ASP A 129 -14.65 8.05 14.27
N ASP A 130 -15.79 8.23 13.58
CA ASP A 130 -17.06 7.57 13.93
C ASP A 130 -16.98 6.03 13.82
N LEU A 131 -16.35 5.52 12.75
CA LEU A 131 -16.14 4.08 12.59
C LEU A 131 -15.20 3.52 13.66
N SER A 132 -14.15 4.24 14.02
CA SER A 132 -13.21 3.85 15.07
C SER A 132 -13.90 3.80 16.43
N LEU A 133 -14.76 4.78 16.73
CA LEU A 133 -15.57 4.79 17.95
C LEU A 133 -16.50 3.57 18.02
N GLN A 134 -17.25 3.30 16.96
CA GLN A 134 -18.15 2.13 16.90
C GLN A 134 -17.41 0.81 17.03
N ALA A 135 -16.22 0.71 16.41
CA ALA A 135 -15.37 -0.47 16.56
C ALA A 135 -14.91 -0.63 18.02
N GLY A 136 -14.54 0.45 18.70
CA GLY A 136 -14.21 0.46 20.13
C GLY A 136 -15.37 -0.02 21.02
N GLU A 137 -16.58 0.49 20.78
CA GLU A 137 -17.79 0.05 21.50
C GLU A 137 -18.11 -1.44 21.26
N ALA A 138 -17.90 -1.93 20.03
CA ALA A 138 -18.10 -3.34 19.71
C ALA A 138 -17.11 -4.24 20.47
N VAL A 139 -15.83 -3.83 20.54
CA VAL A 139 -14.81 -4.55 21.32
C VAL A 139 -15.13 -4.53 22.82
N GLN A 140 -15.61 -3.41 23.37
CA GLN A 140 -16.06 -3.34 24.76
C GLN A 140 -17.22 -4.30 25.05
N LYS A 141 -18.18 -4.41 24.13
CA LYS A 141 -19.28 -5.40 24.24
C LYS A 141 -18.74 -6.83 24.22
N LEU A 142 -17.78 -7.13 23.35
CA LEU A 142 -17.12 -8.44 23.32
C LEU A 142 -16.39 -8.74 24.62
N ALA A 143 -15.73 -7.75 25.23
CA ALA A 143 -15.07 -7.91 26.53
C ALA A 143 -16.07 -8.24 27.65
N SER A 144 -17.24 -7.59 27.66
CA SER A 144 -18.32 -7.91 28.60
C SER A 144 -18.87 -9.32 28.39
N ILE A 145 -19.04 -9.74 27.13
CA ILE A 145 -19.45 -11.11 26.77
C ILE A 145 -18.42 -12.13 27.23
N TYR A 146 -17.13 -11.85 27.02
CA TYR A 146 -16.03 -12.69 27.49
C TYR A 146 -16.08 -12.83 29.02
N ALA A 147 -16.28 -11.74 29.75
CA ALA A 147 -16.38 -11.77 31.21
C ALA A 147 -17.55 -12.62 31.70
N ALA A 148 -18.72 -12.49 31.06
CA ALA A 148 -19.88 -13.33 31.34
C ALA A 148 -19.60 -14.82 31.06
N MET A 149 -19.01 -15.15 29.89
CA MET A 149 -18.66 -16.51 29.52
C MET A 149 -17.60 -17.11 30.45
N ALA A 150 -16.62 -16.30 30.88
CA ALA A 150 -15.62 -16.71 31.85
C ALA A 150 -16.24 -17.01 33.22
N ALA A 151 -17.17 -16.17 33.69
CA ALA A 151 -17.89 -16.42 34.94
C ALA A 151 -18.73 -17.71 34.87
N VAL A 152 -19.43 -17.95 33.75
CA VAL A 152 -20.16 -19.20 33.51
C VAL A 152 -19.21 -20.39 33.51
N ASN A 153 -18.07 -20.29 32.81
CA ASN A 153 -17.09 -21.37 32.73
C ASN A 153 -16.46 -21.68 34.10
N ILE A 154 -16.08 -20.68 34.87
CA ILE A 154 -15.52 -20.87 36.20
C ILE A 154 -16.55 -21.49 37.15
N SER A 155 -17.82 -21.07 37.03
CA SER A 155 -18.89 -21.57 37.90
C SER A 155 -19.33 -22.99 37.56
N THR A 156 -19.37 -23.35 36.28
CA THR A 156 -20.04 -24.58 35.79
C THR A 156 -19.11 -25.57 35.09
N GLY A 157 -17.91 -25.15 34.69
CA GLY A 157 -17.02 -25.92 33.82
C GLY A 157 -17.39 -25.91 32.33
N ALA A 158 -18.55 -25.36 31.94
CA ALA A 158 -19.03 -25.35 30.56
C ALA A 158 -18.54 -24.13 29.76
N GLY A 159 -18.61 -24.17 28.42
CA GLY A 159 -18.37 -23.00 27.57
C GLY A 159 -16.91 -22.57 27.39
N ALA A 160 -15.94 -23.45 27.67
CA ALA A 160 -14.52 -23.13 27.60
C ALA A 160 -14.04 -22.77 26.18
N ILE A 161 -14.58 -23.45 25.17
CA ILE A 161 -14.21 -23.29 23.76
C ILE A 161 -14.69 -21.93 23.25
N GLU A 162 -15.96 -21.60 23.51
CA GLU A 162 -16.60 -20.35 23.14
C GLU A 162 -15.90 -19.16 23.80
N ARG A 163 -15.62 -19.26 25.11
CA ARG A 163 -14.82 -18.26 25.83
C ARG A 163 -13.46 -18.04 25.16
N SER A 164 -12.76 -19.12 24.83
CA SER A 164 -11.44 -19.03 24.19
C SER A 164 -11.52 -18.34 22.83
N ALA A 165 -12.53 -18.67 22.01
CA ALA A 165 -12.73 -18.05 20.70
C ALA A 165 -12.98 -16.53 20.80
N VAL A 166 -13.84 -16.10 21.74
CA VAL A 166 -14.08 -14.68 21.99
C VAL A 166 -12.80 -13.98 22.50
N GLY A 167 -12.04 -14.65 23.37
CA GLY A 167 -10.78 -14.10 23.89
C GLY A 167 -9.74 -13.82 22.80
N GLU A 168 -9.61 -14.69 21.81
CA GLU A 168 -8.71 -14.49 20.67
C GLU A 168 -9.15 -13.32 19.77
N ILE A 169 -10.45 -13.11 19.59
CA ILE A 169 -10.99 -11.95 18.85
C ILE A 169 -10.64 -10.65 19.57
N ILE A 170 -10.72 -10.62 20.90
CA ILE A 170 -10.35 -9.43 21.69
C ILE A 170 -8.85 -9.15 21.55
N LYS A 171 -7.98 -10.15 21.77
CA LYS A 171 -6.52 -9.99 21.64
C LYS A 171 -6.09 -9.43 20.29
N THR A 172 -6.68 -9.95 19.21
CA THR A 172 -6.37 -9.50 17.84
C THR A 172 -6.86 -8.08 17.57
N SER A 173 -7.86 -7.60 18.30
CA SER A 173 -8.38 -6.23 18.18
C SER A 173 -7.54 -5.16 18.89
N GLU A 174 -6.56 -5.56 19.72
CA GLU A 174 -5.71 -4.64 20.49
C GLU A 174 -4.44 -4.16 19.75
N TRP A 175 -4.07 -4.79 18.63
CA TRP A 175 -2.85 -4.49 17.86
C TRP A 175 -3.15 -4.07 16.41
N PRO A 176 -2.41 -3.12 15.77
CA PRO A 176 -1.40 -2.18 16.28
C PRO A 176 -1.94 -0.75 16.53
N HIS A 177 -3.26 -0.53 16.38
CA HIS A 177 -3.88 0.81 16.49
C HIS A 177 -4.79 1.01 17.71
N LYS A 178 -4.85 0.02 18.62
CA LYS A 178 -5.64 0.04 19.86
C LYS A 178 -7.04 0.63 19.67
N ILE A 179 -7.89 -0.13 18.99
CA ILE A 179 -9.31 0.22 18.81
C ILE A 179 -10.02 0.32 20.17
N ALA A 180 -9.56 -0.42 21.17
CA ALA A 180 -10.05 -0.37 22.54
C ALA A 180 -8.95 -0.05 23.56
N GLN A 181 -9.36 0.50 24.70
CA GLN A 181 -8.50 0.66 25.86
C GLN A 181 -8.31 -0.69 26.56
N TYR A 182 -7.07 -1.00 26.92
CA TYR A 182 -6.72 -2.20 27.68
C TYR A 182 -7.22 -2.04 29.13
N HIS A 183 -8.05 -2.99 29.58
CA HIS A 183 -8.50 -3.10 30.96
C HIS A 183 -7.99 -4.42 31.53
N ARG A 184 -7.14 -4.36 32.57
CA ARG A 184 -6.57 -5.56 33.17
C ARG A 184 -7.63 -6.52 33.71
N ASP A 185 -8.67 -5.97 34.34
CA ASP A 185 -9.77 -6.70 34.96
C ASP A 185 -11.09 -6.28 34.33
N LEU A 186 -11.91 -7.27 33.95
CA LEU A 186 -13.23 -7.11 33.35
C LEU A 186 -14.30 -7.47 34.38
N GLU A 187 -15.25 -6.58 34.60
CA GLU A 187 -16.38 -6.82 35.50
C GLU A 187 -17.38 -7.81 34.88
N VAL A 188 -17.83 -8.76 35.69
CA VAL A 188 -18.88 -9.70 35.29
C VAL A 188 -20.23 -8.97 35.36
N PRO A 189 -21.05 -9.02 34.29
CA PRO A 189 -22.37 -8.37 34.30
C PRO A 189 -23.23 -8.85 35.49
N ALA A 190 -23.82 -7.90 36.22
CA ALA A 190 -24.54 -8.16 37.45
C ALA A 190 -25.68 -9.19 37.27
N ASP A 191 -26.38 -9.14 36.14
CA ASP A 191 -27.46 -10.09 35.82
C ASP A 191 -26.92 -11.52 35.67
N VAL A 192 -25.75 -11.69 35.04
CA VAL A 192 -25.10 -13.00 34.89
C VAL A 192 -24.66 -13.52 36.25
N ALA A 193 -24.03 -12.67 37.07
CA ALA A 193 -23.65 -13.03 38.44
C ALA A 193 -24.86 -13.43 39.29
N ALA A 194 -25.98 -12.70 39.18
CA ALA A 194 -27.22 -12.99 39.90
C ALA A 194 -27.86 -14.32 39.47
N VAL A 195 -27.84 -14.63 38.17
CA VAL A 195 -28.31 -15.91 37.64
C VAL A 195 -27.43 -17.07 38.14
N LEU A 196 -26.11 -16.93 38.06
CA LEU A 196 -25.17 -17.96 38.53
C LEU A 196 -25.32 -18.25 40.02
N ARG A 197 -25.52 -17.21 40.85
CA ARG A 197 -25.74 -17.37 42.30
C ARG A 197 -26.96 -18.25 42.65
N ARG A 198 -27.93 -18.42 41.75
CA ARG A 198 -29.07 -19.35 41.98
C ARG A 198 -28.67 -20.82 42.05
N LEU A 199 -27.46 -21.15 41.60
CA LEU A 199 -26.89 -22.50 41.71
C LEU A 199 -26.31 -22.77 43.11
N ASP A 200 -26.13 -21.74 43.93
CA ASP A 200 -25.60 -21.89 45.28
C ASP A 200 -26.46 -22.84 46.14
N GLY A 201 -25.80 -23.74 46.87
CA GLY A 201 -26.45 -24.77 47.69
C GLY A 201 -27.26 -25.83 46.93
N LYS A 202 -27.24 -25.86 45.58
CA LYS A 202 -28.03 -26.84 44.80
C LYS A 202 -27.42 -28.25 44.80
N SER A 203 -26.10 -28.38 44.91
CA SER A 203 -25.42 -29.67 45.02
C SER A 203 -23.95 -29.50 45.43
N GLU A 204 -23.49 -30.29 46.40
CA GLU A 204 -22.08 -30.33 46.80
C GLU A 204 -21.16 -30.86 45.69
N ALA A 205 -21.70 -31.64 44.75
CA ALA A 205 -20.93 -32.21 43.64
C ALA A 205 -20.44 -31.12 42.66
N LEU A 206 -21.13 -29.97 42.60
CA LEU A 206 -20.83 -28.92 41.63
C LEU A 206 -19.60 -28.08 41.99
N LYS A 207 -19.19 -28.04 43.28
CA LYS A 207 -18.02 -27.27 43.78
C LYS A 207 -17.92 -25.86 43.16
N LEU A 208 -19.04 -25.14 43.17
CA LEU A 208 -19.20 -23.88 42.46
C LEU A 208 -18.19 -22.82 42.93
N ARG A 209 -17.71 -22.01 41.98
CA ARG A 209 -16.93 -20.80 42.25
C ARG A 209 -17.55 -19.63 41.52
N PHE A 210 -17.88 -18.58 42.26
CA PHE A 210 -18.41 -17.33 41.70
C PHE A 210 -17.31 -16.26 41.69
N VAL A 211 -17.23 -15.51 40.60
CA VAL A 211 -16.27 -14.42 40.42
C VAL A 211 -17.01 -13.16 40.02
N GLU A 212 -16.54 -12.01 40.50
CA GLU A 212 -17.10 -10.69 40.18
C GLU A 212 -16.27 -9.97 39.12
N THR A 213 -15.00 -10.36 38.97
CA THR A 213 -14.08 -9.87 37.93
C THR A 213 -13.31 -11.03 37.31
N VAL A 214 -12.90 -10.86 36.06
CA VAL A 214 -11.99 -11.79 35.37
C VAL A 214 -10.89 -11.02 34.66
N SER A 215 -9.69 -11.61 34.57
CA SER A 215 -8.61 -10.99 33.82
C SER A 215 -8.89 -11.02 32.32
N MET A 216 -8.52 -9.93 31.65
CA MET A 216 -8.55 -9.84 30.19
C MET A 216 -7.62 -10.90 29.57
N PRO A 217 -8.03 -11.53 28.45
CA PRO A 217 -7.34 -12.67 27.85
C PRO A 217 -5.94 -12.36 27.31
#